data_AF-A0A9E5QBV5-F1
#
_entry.id   AF-A0A9E5QBV5-F1
#
_cell.length_a   1.000
_cell.length_b   1.000
_cell.length_c   1.000
_cell.angle_alpha   90.00
_cell.angle_beta   90.00
_cell.angle_gamma   90.00
#
_symmetry.space_group_name_H-M   'P 1'
#
loop_
_entity.id
_entity.type
_entity.pdbx_description
1 polymer ?
#
loop_
_entity_poly.entity_id
_entity_poly.type
_entity_poly.pdbx_seq_one_letter_code
_entity_poly.pdbx_strand_id
1 'polypeptide(L)'
;LGKWVLLADADEFLVYEDCENRMLWDFLMDVERGGGNGLLLYMIDMYPYGDLSEARLDQNPVFEMAPYFDKQALLELHFGGGMYSNSRN
;
A
#
# COMPACT_ATOMS: atom_id res chain seq x y z
N LEU A 1 2.58 6.71 -22.79
CA LEU A 1 3.96 6.45 -22.35
C LEU A 1 4.36 7.57 -21.38
N GLY A 2 4.99 7.25 -20.24
CA GLY A 2 5.31 8.26 -19.21
C GLY A 2 4.13 8.63 -18.30
N LYS A 3 3.25 7.67 -18.01
CA LYS A 3 2.15 7.88 -17.06
C LYS A 3 2.24 6.80 -15.99
N TRP A 4 2.34 7.24 -14.74
CA TRP A 4 2.21 6.38 -13.57
C TRP A 4 0.74 5.99 -13.39
N VAL A 5 0.50 4.75 -12.98
CA VAL A 5 -0.83 4.23 -12.64
C VAL A 5 -0.76 3.75 -11.20
N LEU A 6 -1.65 4.26 -10.37
CA LEU A 6 -1.89 3.77 -9.02
C LEU A 6 -3.20 2.99 -9.05
N LEU A 7 -3.16 1.75 -8.58
CA LEU A 7 -4.32 0.92 -8.32
C LEU A 7 -4.33 0.64 -6.83
N ALA A 8 -5.37 1.11 -6.15
CA ALA A 8 -5.62 0.89 -4.74
C ALA A 8 -7.15 0.89 -4.54
N ASP A 9 -7.63 0.05 -3.64
CA ASP A 9 -9.03 0.04 -3.25
C ASP A 9 -9.34 1.26 -2.35
N ALA A 10 -10.62 1.62 -2.26
CA ALA A 10 -11.04 2.87 -1.59
C ALA A 10 -10.82 2.86 -0.06
N ASP A 11 -10.63 1.68 0.51
CA ASP A 11 -10.38 1.41 1.92
C ASP A 11 -8.88 1.16 2.23
N GLU A 12 -8.01 1.28 1.23
CA GLU A 12 -6.56 1.13 1.40
C GLU A 12 -5.85 2.48 1.57
N PHE A 13 -4.82 2.50 2.41
CA PHE A 13 -3.93 3.65 2.57
C PHE A 13 -2.64 3.44 1.78
N LEU A 14 -2.32 4.37 0.88
CA LEU A 14 -1.01 4.42 0.23
C LEU A 14 -0.02 5.19 1.12
N VAL A 15 0.99 4.49 1.62
CA VAL A 15 2.11 5.08 2.38
C VAL A 15 3.37 5.02 1.54
N TYR A 16 4.11 6.13 1.48
CA TYR A 16 5.39 6.27 0.79
C TYR A 16 6.31 7.19 1.59
N GLU A 17 7.58 7.27 1.18
CA GLU A 17 8.59 8.06 1.90
C GLU A 17 8.20 9.54 2.01
N ASP A 18 8.14 10.03 3.26
CA ASP A 18 7.80 11.42 3.62
C ASP A 18 6.40 11.88 3.14
N CYS A 19 5.44 10.95 3.04
CA CYS A 19 4.08 11.24 2.55
C CYS A 19 3.29 12.27 3.35
N GLU A 20 3.70 12.56 4.59
CA GLU A 20 3.13 13.58 5.46
C GLU A 20 3.53 15.00 5.04
N ASN A 21 4.70 15.15 4.40
CA ASN A 21 5.26 16.46 4.02
C ASN A 21 5.47 16.60 2.51
N ARG A 22 5.31 15.52 1.74
CA ARG A 22 5.61 15.47 0.31
C ARG A 22 4.42 14.93 -0.49
N MET A 23 4.22 15.49 -1.68
CA MET A 23 3.24 14.98 -2.63
C MET A 23 3.74 13.73 -3.34
N LEU A 24 2.84 12.78 -3.60
CA LEU A 24 3.14 11.55 -4.34
C LEU A 24 3.81 11.86 -5.69
N TRP A 25 3.39 12.94 -6.36
CA TRP A 25 3.92 13.25 -7.67
C TRP A 25 5.40 13.66 -7.62
N ASP A 26 5.80 14.39 -6.58
CA ASP A 26 7.21 14.72 -6.38
C ASP A 26 8.02 13.46 -6.14
N PHE A 27 7.52 12.53 -5.32
CA PHE A 27 8.18 11.27 -5.02
C PHE A 27 8.44 10.44 -6.29
N LEU A 28 7.43 10.26 -7.14
CA LEU A 28 7.58 9.50 -8.39
C LEU A 28 8.50 10.19 -9.40
N MET A 29 8.57 11.53 -9.42
CA MET A 29 9.53 12.26 -10.26
C MET A 29 10.99 11.93 -9.89
N ASP A 30 11.29 11.74 -8.61
CA ASP A 30 12.63 11.33 -8.19
C ASP A 30 12.94 9.89 -8.57
N VAL A 31 11.95 8.99 -8.43
CA VAL A 31 12.05 7.61 -8.91
C VAL A 31 12.33 7.57 -10.42
N GLU A 32 11.59 8.37 -11.20
CA GLU A 32 11.75 8.47 -12.65
C GLU A 32 13.10 9.08 -13.06
N ARG A 33 13.58 10.12 -12.37
CA ARG A 33 14.94 10.67 -12.56
C ARG A 33 16.03 9.63 -12.27
N GLY A 34 15.77 8.73 -11.32
CA GLY A 34 16.61 7.57 -11.02
C GLY A 34 16.56 6.45 -12.07
N GLY A 35 15.73 6.58 -13.12
CA GLY A 35 15.52 5.58 -14.16
C GLY A 35 14.47 4.52 -13.82
N GLY A 36 13.75 4.68 -12.70
CA GLY A 36 12.66 3.79 -12.31
C GLY A 36 11.43 3.98 -13.19
N ASN A 37 10.77 2.88 -13.53
CA ASN A 37 9.53 2.85 -14.33
C ASN A 37 8.38 2.10 -13.63
N GLY A 38 8.58 1.78 -12.35
CA GLY A 38 7.66 1.05 -11.50
C GLY A 38 8.22 0.97 -10.07
N LEU A 39 7.34 0.65 -9.13
CA LEU A 39 7.68 0.46 -7.72
C LEU A 39 7.03 -0.83 -7.23
N LEU A 40 7.75 -1.54 -6.36
CA LEU A 40 7.16 -2.61 -5.55
C LEU A 40 6.45 -1.95 -4.38
N LEU A 41 5.15 -2.25 -4.22
CA LEU A 41 4.38 -1.88 -3.05
C LEU A 41 4.07 -3.14 -2.25
N TYR A 42 4.13 -3.02 -0.93
CA TYR A 42 3.69 -4.06 -0.02
C TYR A 42 2.28 -3.72 0.47
N MET A 43 1.37 -4.66 0.30
CA MET A 43 0.06 -4.61 0.94
C MET A 43 0.23 -5.18 2.35
N ILE A 44 0.05 -4.34 3.37
CA ILE A 44 0.28 -4.70 4.76
C ILE A 44 -1.06 -4.65 5.48
N ASP A 45 -1.50 -5.79 6.01
CA ASP A 45 -2.74 -5.85 6.77
C ASP A 45 -2.59 -5.13 8.10
N MET A 46 -3.64 -4.38 8.46
CA MET A 46 -3.76 -3.63 9.71
C MET A 46 -4.88 -4.20 10.54
N TYR A 47 -4.61 -4.41 11.83
CA TYR A 47 -5.60 -4.99 12.75
C TYR A 47 -5.72 -4.16 14.04
N PRO A 48 -6.94 -3.96 14.54
CA PRO A 48 -7.21 -3.45 15.88
C PRO A 48 -6.84 -4.48 16.95
N TYR A 49 -6.72 -4.01 18.19
CA TYR A 49 -6.60 -4.92 19.33
C TYR A 49 -7.93 -5.64 19.57
N GLY A 50 -7.88 -6.95 19.82
CA GLY A 50 -9.06 -7.74 20.21
C GLY A 50 -9.83 -8.29 19.01
N ASP A 51 -11.15 -8.40 19.17
CA ASP A 51 -12.03 -8.95 18.13
C ASP A 51 -12.28 -7.93 17.02
N LEU A 52 -12.05 -8.33 15.76
CA LEU A 52 -12.27 -7.48 14.59
C LEU A 52 -13.73 -7.02 14.48
N SER A 53 -14.68 -7.84 14.91
CA SER A 53 -16.12 -7.53 14.82
C SER A 53 -16.55 -6.38 15.75
N GLU A 54 -15.78 -6.13 16.81
CA GLU A 54 -16.04 -5.07 17.78
C GLU A 54 -15.28 -3.77 17.44
N ALA A 55 -14.46 -3.78 16.39
CA ALA A 55 -13.63 -2.65 16.01
C ALA A 55 -14.42 -1.48 15.44
N ARG A 56 -14.09 -0.26 15.89
CA ARG A 56 -14.77 0.98 15.52
C ARG A 56 -13.80 1.95 14.86
N LEU A 57 -13.70 1.87 13.54
CA LEU A 57 -12.79 2.70 12.73
C LEU A 57 -13.33 4.13 12.48
N ASP A 58 -14.52 4.44 12.97
CA ASP A 58 -15.20 5.72 12.77
C ASP A 58 -14.89 6.77 13.86
N GLN A 59 -14.15 6.41 14.91
CA GLN A 59 -13.99 7.26 16.10
C GLN A 59 -12.63 7.95 16.21
N ASN A 60 -11.56 7.31 15.77
CA ASN A 60 -10.20 7.82 15.82
C ASN A 60 -9.45 7.47 14.52
N PRO A 61 -8.28 8.07 14.24
CA PRO A 61 -7.48 7.72 13.07
C PRO A 61 -7.20 6.22 12.97
N VAL A 62 -7.27 5.67 11.76
CA VAL A 62 -7.09 4.22 11.52
C VAL A 62 -5.75 3.71 12.06
N PHE A 63 -4.68 4.49 11.92
CA PHE A 63 -3.35 4.12 12.46
C PHE A 63 -3.29 4.02 13.99
N GLU A 64 -4.21 4.67 14.71
CA GLU A 64 -4.34 4.54 16.17
C GLU A 64 -5.25 3.37 16.55
N MET A 65 -6.32 3.14 15.79
CA MET A 65 -7.30 2.09 16.06
C MET A 65 -6.81 0.70 15.65
N ALA A 66 -6.01 0.60 14.59
CA ALA A 66 -5.49 -0.63 14.02
C ALA A 66 -3.94 -0.64 13.94
N PRO A 67 -3.22 -0.56 15.07
CA PRO A 67 -1.77 -0.41 15.08
C PRO A 67 -1.01 -1.75 14.96
N TYR A 68 -1.71 -2.88 14.85
CA TYR A 68 -1.09 -4.20 14.78
C TYR A 68 -0.92 -4.63 13.34
N PHE A 69 0.25 -5.22 13.06
CA PHE A 69 0.65 -5.74 11.76
C PHE A 69 1.24 -7.12 11.94
N ASP A 70 1.20 -7.93 10.89
CA ASP A 70 1.87 -9.22 10.91
C ASP A 70 3.38 -9.06 10.97
N LYS A 71 4.02 -9.81 11.88
CA LYS A 71 5.48 -9.83 11.99
C LYS A 71 6.15 -10.55 10.82
N GLN A 72 5.43 -11.47 10.19
CA GLN A 72 5.89 -12.30 9.08
C GLN A 72 4.78 -12.33 8.04
N ALA A 73 5.15 -12.22 6.76
CA ALA A 73 4.18 -12.30 5.68
C ALA A 73 3.49 -13.67 5.67
N LEU A 74 2.16 -13.68 5.57
CA LEU A 74 1.39 -14.91 5.38
C LEU A 74 1.75 -15.60 4.06
N LEU A 75 2.03 -14.81 3.02
CA LEU A 75 2.58 -15.24 1.73
C LEU A 75 3.77 -14.33 1.39
N GLU A 76 4.97 -14.89 1.25
CA GLU A 76 6.18 -14.09 0.97
C GLU A 76 6.10 -13.35 -0.36
N LEU A 77 5.58 -14.00 -1.40
CA LEU A 77 5.36 -13.41 -2.72
C LEU A 77 4.11 -14.02 -3.35
N HIS A 78 3.10 -13.20 -3.58
CA HIS A 78 1.97 -13.56 -4.41
C HIS A 78 2.04 -12.76 -5.72
N PHE A 79 2.52 -13.41 -6.78
CA PHE A 79 2.46 -12.82 -8.12
C PHE A 79 1.02 -12.85 -8.61
N GLY A 80 0.30 -11.75 -8.44
CA GLY A 80 -1.05 -11.62 -8.94
C GLY A 80 -1.08 -11.72 -10.47
N GLY A 81 -1.72 -12.77 -11.00
CA GLY A 81 -2.13 -12.88 -12.41
C GLY A 81 -3.35 -12.00 -12.70
N GLY A 82 -3.30 -10.72 -12.32
CA GLY A 82 -4.39 -9.77 -12.58
C GLY A 82 -4.56 -9.53 -14.08
N MET A 83 -5.72 -8.99 -14.50
CA MET A 83 -6.05 -8.72 -15.92
C MET A 83 -5.04 -7.81 -16.67
N TYR A 84 -4.15 -7.15 -15.93
CA TYR A 84 -3.09 -6.29 -16.47
C TYR A 84 -1.67 -6.82 -16.20
N SER A 85 -1.55 -8.04 -15.66
CA SER A 85 -0.25 -8.67 -15.45
C SER A 85 0.26 -9.34 -16.73
N ASN A 86 1.50 -9.05 -17.10
CA ASN A 86 2.21 -9.73 -18.19
C ASN A 86 2.87 -11.04 -17.74
N SER A 87 2.64 -11.50 -16.50
CA SER A 87 3.17 -12.77 -16.02
C SER A 87 2.36 -13.93 -16.59
N ARG A 88 3.03 -14.88 -17.26
CA ARG A 88 2.41 -16.16 -17.62
C ARG A 88 2.22 -17.00 -16.34
N ASN A 89 0.99 -17.48 -16.11
CA ASN A 89 0.69 -18.55 -15.15
C ASN A 89 1.49 -19.82 -15.47
#